data_AF-A0A7X0BWW0-F1
#
_entry.id   AF-A0A7X0BWW0-F1
#
_cell.length_a   1.000
_cell.length_b   1.000
_cell.length_c   1.000
_cell.angle_alpha   90.00
_cell.angle_beta   90.00
_cell.angle_gamma   90.00
#
_symmetry.space_group_name_H-M   'P 1'
#
loop_
_entity.id
_entity.type
_entity.pdbx_description
1 polymer ?
#
loop_
_entity_poly.entity_id
_entity_poly.type
_entity_poly.pdbx_seq_one_letter_code
_entity_poly.pdbx_strand_id
1 'polypeptide(L)' 'MHTGPLHDPLSLTVVSCHRTSEGVVSYLRCGCGAWEVRTAGPHGAVTTLPRSVADTC' A
#
# COMPACT_ATOMS: atom_id res chain seq x y z
N MET A 1 -16.54 11.81 -14.98
CA MET A 1 -16.38 10.77 -13.94
C MET A 1 -15.14 9.96 -14.33
N HIS A 2 -13.96 10.35 -13.85
CA HIS A 2 -12.69 9.72 -14.21
C HIS A 2 -12.50 8.49 -13.32
N THR A 3 -12.88 7.32 -13.83
CA THR A 3 -12.57 6.03 -13.19
C THR A 3 -11.08 5.78 -13.43
N GLY A 4 -10.23 6.35 -12.58
CA GLY A 4 -8.80 6.02 -12.57
C GLY A 4 -8.62 4.51 -12.49
N PRO A 5 -7.51 3.95 -13.02
CA PRO A 5 -7.30 2.51 -13.01
C PRO A 5 -7.43 2.01 -11.57
N LEU A 6 -8.50 1.27 -11.30
CA LEU A 6 -8.69 0.52 -10.07
C LEU A 6 -7.54 -0.49 -10.06
N HIS A 7 -6.42 -0.12 -9.46
CA HIS A 7 -5.31 -1.03 -9.25
C HIS A 7 -5.87 -2.19 -8.46
N ASP A 8 -5.90 -3.38 -9.07
CA ASP A 8 -6.42 -4.57 -8.42
C ASP A 8 -5.64 -4.76 -7.11
N PRO A 9 -6.28 -4.68 -5.93
CA PRO A 9 -5.60 -4.84 -4.65
C PRO A 9 -5.01 -6.26 -4.48
N LEU A 10 -5.42 -7.22 -5.32
CA LEU A 10 -4.81 -8.57 -5.40
C LEU A 10 -3.48 -8.58 -6.16
N SER A 11 -3.14 -7.51 -6.87
CA SER A 11 -1.87 -7.36 -7.60
C SER A 11 -0.75 -6.68 -6.79
N LEU A 12 -1.01 -6.36 -5.51
CA LEU A 12 -0.04 -5.75 -4.61
C LEU A 12 0.79 -6.82 -3.90
N THR A 13 2.10 -6.81 -4.12
CA THR A 13 3.05 -7.72 -3.46
C THR A 13 3.80 -6.99 -2.35
N VAL A 14 3.91 -7.59 -1.16
CA VAL A 14 4.74 -7.06 -0.08
C VAL A 14 6.21 -7.21 -0.48
N VAL A 15 6.93 -6.09 -0.55
CA VAL A 15 8.37 -6.08 -0.89
C VAL A 15 9.26 -5.82 0.32
N SER A 16 8.71 -5.24 1.38
CA SER A 16 9.42 -5.01 2.64
C SER A 16 8.43 -4.84 3.78
N CYS A 17 8.77 -5.34 4.96
CA CYS A 17 8.01 -5.11 6.18
C CYS A 17 8.96 -4.86 7.35
N HIS A 18 8.54 -4.01 8.28
CA HIS A 18 9.27 -3.76 9.52
C HIS A 18 8.30 -3.60 10.69
N ARG A 19 8.73 -4.08 11.87
CA ARG A 19 8.00 -3.88 13.12
C ARG A 19 8.44 -2.57 13.77
N THR A 20 7.47 -1.79 14.20
CA THR A 20 7.66 -0.60 15.01
C THR A 20 6.94 -0.81 16.36
N SER A 21 7.13 0.10 17.32
CA SER A 21 6.36 0.11 18.56
C SER A 21 4.85 0.27 18.35
N GLU A 22 4.47 0.85 17.21
CA GLU A 22 3.08 1.16 16.84
C GLU A 22 2.42 0.05 16.00
N GLY A 23 3.17 -1.00 15.62
CA GLY A 23 2.63 -2.10 14.83
C GLY A 23 3.59 -2.58 13.73
N VAL A 24 3.01 -3.11 12.64
CA VAL A 24 3.78 -3.54 11.46
C VAL A 24 3.53 -2.58 10.32
N VAL A 25 4.60 -2.10 9.72
CA VAL A 25 4.55 -1.31 8.48
C VAL A 25 4.97 -2.21 7.32
N SER A 26 4.12 -2.30 6.30
CA SER A 26 4.36 -3.08 5.09
C SER A 26 4.35 -2.18 3.87
N TYR A 27 5.39 -2.29 3.05
CA TYR A 27 5.49 -1.64 1.75
C TYR A 27 5.10 -2.64 0.67
N LEU A 28 4.12 -2.25 -0.16
CA LEU A 28 3.62 -3.07 -1.25
C LEU A 28 3.88 -2.37 -2.57
N ARG A 29 4.21 -3.17 -3.58
CA ARG A 29 4.40 -2.71 -4.96
C ARG A 29 3.48 -3.49 -5.89
N CYS A 30 2.80 -2.77 -6.78
CA CYS A 30 2.05 -3.35 -7.87
C CYS A 30 3.01 -3.63 -9.06
N GLY A 31 2.69 -4.64 -9.87
CA GLY A 31 3.40 -4.89 -11.14
C GLY A 31 3.40 -3.69 -12.10
N CYS A 32 2.43 -2.78 -11.99
CA CYS A 32 2.37 -1.54 -12.76
C CYS A 32 3.26 -0.41 -12.23
N GLY A 33 3.96 -0.61 -11.10
CA GLY A 33 4.84 0.39 -10.49
C GLY A 33 4.22 1.22 -9.37
N ALA A 34 2.92 1.10 -9.10
CA ALA A 34 2.24 1.79 -8.00
C ALA A 34 2.70 1.28 -6.62
N TRP A 35 2.67 2.16 -5.62
CA TRP A 35 3.08 1.87 -4.25
C TRP A 35 1.94 2.03 -3.26
N GLU A 36 1.90 1.14 -2.26
CA GLU A 36 0.99 1.23 -1.13
C GLU A 36 1.76 0.98 0.17
N VAL A 37 1.40 1.71 1.23
CA VAL A 37 1.91 1.48 2.58
C VAL A 37 0.74 1.07 3.46
N ARG A 38 0.84 -0.13 4.02
CA ARG A 38 -0.12 -0.64 5.00
C ARG A 38 0.49 -0.60 6.38
N THR A 39 -0.23 -0.05 7.33
CA THR A 39 0.12 -0.12 8.75
C THR A 39 -0.91 -0.97 9.47
N ALA A 40 -0.45 -2.02 10.16
CA ALA A 40 -1.29 -2.83 11.03
C ALA A 40 -0.96 -2.47 12.48
N GLY A 41 -1.85 -1.72 13.14
CA GLY A 41 -1.68 -1.36 14.55
C GLY A 41 -1.88 -2.57 15.48
N PRO A 42 -1.47 -2.46 16.76
CA PRO A 42 -1.66 -3.52 17.76
C PRO A 42 -3.14 -3.92 17.97
N HIS A 43 -4.08 -3.06 17.55
CA HIS A 43 -5.51 -3.31 17.61
C HIS A 43 -6.09 -3.92 16.30
N GLY A 44 -5.25 -4.46 15.41
CA GLY A 44 -5.69 -5.12 14.18
C GLY A 44 -6.27 -4.17 13.12
N ALA A 45 -6.26 -2.86 13.37
CA ALA A 45 -6.66 -1.86 12.38
C ALA A 45 -5.59 -1.78 11.28
N VAL A 46 -5.94 -2.25 10.08
CA VAL A 46 -5.13 -2.08 8.88
C VAL A 46 -5.50 -0.73 8.26
N THR A 47 -4.65 0.27 8.45
CA THR A 47 -4.77 1.54 7.75
C THR A 47 -3.99 1.43 6.45
N THR A 48 -4.73 1.35 5.34
CA THR A 48 -4.16 1.47 4.00
C THR A 48 -4.04 2.95 3.66
N LEU A 49 -2.81 3.46 3.55
CA LEU A 49 -2.57 4.79 3.01
C LEU A 49 -2.19 4.65 1.53
N PRO A 50 -3.11 4.94 0.58
CA PRO A 50 -2.75 5.02 -0.82
C PRO A 50 -1.85 6.23 -0.98
N ARG A 51 -0.55 5.99 -1.11
CA ARG A 51 0.37 6.99 -1.64
C ARG A 51 0.24 6.92 -3.15
N SER A 52 -0.81 7.55 -3.67
CA SER A 52 -0.97 7.82 -5.10
C SER A 52 0.08 8.86 -5.52
N VAL A 53 1.33 8.42 -5.62
CA VAL A 53 2.33 9.13 -6.41
C VAL A 53 1.99 8.79 -7.85
N ALA A 54 1.10 9.60 -8.43
CA ALA A 54 0.89 9.64 -9.86
C ALA A 54 2.16 10.27 -10.47
N ASP A 55 3.22 9.47 -10.56
CA ASP A 55 4.35 9.80 -11.42
C ASP A 55 3.87 9.53 -12.84
N THR A 56 3.41 10.62 -13.46
CA THR A 56 2.93 10.65 -14.83
C THR A 56 4.13 10.34 -15.73
N CYS A 57 4.08 9.20 -16.41
CA CYS A 57 4.78 9.00 -17.68
C CYS A 57 3.75 9.11 -18.80
#